data_AF-A0A4S0RQE1-F1
#
_entry.id   AF-A0A4S0RQE1-F1
#
_cell.length_a   1.000
_cell.length_b   1.000
_cell.length_c   1.000
_cell.angle_alpha   90.00
_cell.angle_beta   90.00
_cell.angle_gamma   90.00
#
_symmetry.space_group_name_H-M   'P 1'
#
loop_
_entity.id
_entity.type
_entity.pdbx_description
1 polymer ?
#
loop_
_entity_poly.entity_id
_entity_poly.type
_entity_poly.pdbx_seq_one_letter_code
_entity_poly.pdbx_strand_id
1 'polypeptide(L)'
;VSVESLILFLIIFLWTPPHFWALALFKSDDYARAGIPMTPNVAGHASTRRQILAYALILAPVGVLPWGLGYTTAAYGVVSAMLGLGFVWYAWKVLGMADDDRAMKPAKALFGYSLLYLFAIFAAYLVDSVVARALMTGGA
;
A
#
# COMPACT_ATOMS: atom_id res chain seq x y z
N VAL A 1 -19.25 6.65 13.68
CA VAL A 1 -18.05 6.40 12.85
C VAL A 1 -17.96 7.53 11.83
N SER A 2 -16.85 8.26 11.75
CA SER A 2 -16.68 9.32 10.73
C SER A 2 -16.22 8.74 9.39
N VAL A 3 -16.53 9.42 8.30
CA VAL A 3 -16.10 9.02 6.95
C VAL A 3 -14.57 9.05 6.84
N GLU A 4 -13.93 10.03 7.46
CA GLU A 4 -12.47 10.15 7.57
C GLU A 4 -11.82 8.89 8.16
N SER A 5 -12.29 8.43 9.33
CA SER A 5 -11.75 7.24 9.99
C SER A 5 -11.96 5.97 9.16
N LEU A 6 -13.06 5.89 8.39
CA LEU A 6 -13.31 4.79 7.48
C LEU A 6 -12.30 4.77 6.33
N ILE A 7 -11.91 5.93 5.79
CA ILE A 7 -10.91 6.02 4.71
C ILE A 7 -9.54 5.58 5.21
N LEU A 8 -9.11 6.07 6.38
CA LEU A 8 -7.83 5.65 6.98
C LEU A 8 -7.79 4.14 7.25
N PHE A 9 -8.91 3.59 7.73
CA PHE A 9 -9.08 2.14 7.85
C PHE A 9 -8.95 1.44 6.50
N LEU A 10 -9.64 1.93 5.45
CA LEU A 10 -9.57 1.35 4.10
C LEU A 10 -8.17 1.39 3.52
N ILE A 11 -7.38 2.44 3.77
CA ILE A 11 -5.97 2.51 3.35
C ILE A 11 -5.19 1.35 3.95
N ILE A 12 -5.28 1.13 5.27
CA ILE A 12 -4.58 0.03 5.95
C ILE A 12 -5.09 -1.31 5.42
N PHE A 13 -6.41 -1.46 5.32
CA PHE A 13 -7.05 -2.70 4.90
C PHE A 13 -6.65 -3.09 3.47
N LEU A 14 -6.67 -2.16 2.52
CA LEU A 14 -6.31 -2.41 1.13
C LEU A 14 -4.80 -2.57 0.92
N TRP A 15 -3.98 -1.93 1.75
CA TRP A 15 -2.52 -2.08 1.74
C TRP A 15 -2.07 -3.44 2.28
N THR A 16 -2.80 -4.00 3.24
CA THR A 16 -2.40 -5.21 3.98
C THR A 16 -2.21 -6.44 3.07
N PRO A 17 -3.15 -6.79 2.16
CA PRO A 17 -2.98 -7.95 1.29
C PRO A 17 -1.79 -7.80 0.33
N PRO A 18 -1.62 -6.71 -0.45
CA PRO A 18 -0.43 -6.52 -1.29
C PRO A 18 0.88 -6.62 -0.53
N HIS A 19 0.96 -6.04 0.67
CA HIS A 19 2.14 -6.09 1.52
C HIS A 19 2.49 -7.52 1.93
N PHE A 20 1.53 -8.25 2.51
CA PHE A 20 1.78 -9.63 2.96
C PHE A 20 1.97 -10.60 1.82
N TRP A 21 1.26 -10.42 0.70
CA TRP A 21 1.42 -11.26 -0.47
C TRP A 21 2.77 -11.06 -1.15
N ALA A 22 3.30 -9.83 -1.15
CA ALA A 22 4.66 -9.58 -1.63
C ALA A 22 5.69 -10.38 -0.80
N LEU A 23 5.56 -10.41 0.53
CA LEU A 23 6.39 -11.24 1.42
C LEU A 23 6.20 -12.74 1.13
N ALA A 24 4.96 -13.18 1.02
CA ALA A 24 4.61 -14.58 0.79
C ALA A 24 5.20 -15.11 -0.53
N LEU A 25 5.34 -14.28 -1.57
CA LEU A 25 5.89 -14.69 -2.86
C LEU A 25 7.34 -15.19 -2.78
N PHE A 26 8.18 -14.60 -1.92
CA PHE A 26 9.59 -15.00 -1.76
C PHE A 26 9.87 -15.78 -0.47
N LYS A 27 8.84 -16.01 0.35
CA LYS A 27 8.86 -16.85 1.54
C LYS A 27 7.94 -18.07 1.42
N SER A 28 7.40 -18.33 0.23
CA SER A 28 6.46 -19.41 -0.08
C SER A 28 6.96 -20.77 0.42
N ASP A 29 8.23 -21.09 0.15
CA ASP A 29 8.85 -22.36 0.51
C ASP A 29 9.01 -22.51 2.02
N ASP A 30 9.37 -21.43 2.72
CA ASP A 30 9.49 -21.43 4.18
C ASP A 30 8.12 -21.68 4.83
N TYR A 31 7.07 -21.03 4.30
CA TYR A 31 5.69 -21.25 4.75
C TYR A 31 5.18 -22.66 4.41
N ALA A 32 5.52 -23.20 3.24
CA ALA A 32 5.15 -24.54 2.83
C ALA A 32 5.79 -25.59 3.74
N ARG A 33 7.07 -25.45 4.08
CA ARG A 33 7.77 -26.33 5.03
C ARG A 33 7.19 -26.26 6.44
N ALA A 34 6.65 -25.10 6.84
CA ALA A 34 5.97 -24.90 8.12
C ALA A 34 4.49 -25.32 8.10
N GLY A 35 3.96 -25.78 6.96
CA GLY A 35 2.54 -26.15 6.83
C GLY A 35 1.57 -24.96 6.88
N ILE A 36 2.05 -23.73 6.64
CA ILE A 36 1.23 -22.51 6.69
C ILE A 36 0.64 -22.22 5.31
N PRO A 37 -0.71 -22.22 5.15
CA PRO A 37 -1.35 -21.94 3.87
C PRO A 37 -1.26 -20.45 3.55
N MET A 38 -0.39 -20.10 2.60
CA MET A 38 -0.27 -18.75 2.05
C MET A 38 -0.83 -18.68 0.63
N THR A 39 -1.28 -17.51 0.20
CA THR A 39 -1.91 -17.31 -1.12
C THR A 39 -1.06 -17.82 -2.30
N PRO A 40 0.28 -17.66 -2.34
CA PRO A 40 1.12 -18.29 -3.36
C PRO A 40 1.05 -19.82 -3.36
N ASN A 41 0.95 -20.44 -2.17
CA ASN A 41 0.93 -21.89 -1.99
C ASN A 41 -0.46 -22.49 -2.30
N VAL A 42 -1.53 -21.71 -2.10
CA VAL A 42 -2.92 -22.17 -2.29
C VAL A 42 -3.46 -21.82 -3.67
N ALA A 43 -3.26 -20.58 -4.13
CA ALA A 43 -3.82 -20.05 -5.37
C ALA A 43 -2.78 -19.86 -6.49
N GLY A 44 -1.50 -20.12 -6.20
CA GLY A 44 -0.39 -19.97 -7.14
C GLY A 44 0.24 -18.58 -7.15
N HIS A 45 1.49 -18.52 -7.60
CA HIS A 45 2.27 -17.29 -7.73
C HIS A 45 1.60 -16.30 -8.70
N ALA A 46 1.19 -16.76 -9.87
CA ALA A 46 0.55 -15.90 -10.88
C ALA A 46 -0.75 -15.23 -10.38
N SER A 47 -1.60 -15.97 -9.65
CA SER A 47 -2.82 -15.41 -9.04
C SER A 47 -2.46 -14.35 -8.00
N THR A 48 -1.50 -14.65 -7.12
CA THR A 48 -1.04 -13.72 -6.09
C THR A 48 -0.53 -12.41 -6.69
N ARG A 49 0.28 -12.47 -7.75
CA ARG A 49 0.79 -11.29 -8.46
C ARG A 49 -0.32 -10.43 -9.07
N ARG A 50 -1.36 -11.05 -9.62
CA ARG A 50 -2.54 -10.34 -10.17
C ARG A 50 -3.33 -9.64 -9.07
N GLN A 51 -3.54 -10.30 -7.93
CA GLN A 51 -4.26 -9.72 -6.80
C GLN A 51 -3.49 -8.54 -6.20
N ILE A 52 -2.16 -8.66 -6.06
CA ILE A 52 -1.30 -7.53 -5.64
C ILE A 52 -1.56 -6.29 -6.50
N LEU A 53 -1.55 -6.43 -7.83
CA LEU A 53 -1.82 -5.29 -8.72
C LEU A 53 -3.25 -4.76 -8.59
N ALA A 54 -4.25 -5.65 -8.54
CA ALA A 54 -5.64 -5.23 -8.42
C ALA A 54 -5.89 -4.39 -7.16
N TYR A 55 -5.36 -4.83 -6.02
CA TYR A 55 -5.45 -4.08 -4.77
C TYR A 55 -4.62 -2.79 -4.81
N ALA A 56 -3.45 -2.77 -5.44
CA ALA A 56 -2.65 -1.56 -5.63
C ALA A 56 -3.42 -0.49 -6.44
N LEU A 57 -4.13 -0.90 -7.49
CA LEU A 57 -4.93 -0.01 -8.33
C LEU A 57 -6.13 0.59 -7.58
N ILE A 58 -6.68 -0.12 -6.59
CA ILE A 58 -7.75 0.39 -5.72
C ILE A 58 -7.19 1.25 -4.59
N LEU A 59 -6.04 0.87 -4.03
CA LEU A 59 -5.36 1.59 -2.96
C LEU A 59 -4.95 3.00 -3.40
N ALA A 60 -4.45 3.16 -4.62
CA ALA A 60 -3.98 4.44 -5.13
C ALA A 60 -5.04 5.56 -5.08
N PRO A 61 -6.26 5.41 -5.64
CA PRO A 61 -7.30 6.43 -5.50
C PRO A 61 -7.79 6.56 -4.06
N VAL A 62 -7.87 5.46 -3.29
CA VAL A 62 -8.29 5.51 -1.88
C VAL A 62 -7.32 6.31 -1.02
N GLY A 63 -6.02 6.24 -1.29
CA GLY A 63 -5.00 7.06 -0.61
C GLY A 63 -5.13 8.56 -0.87
N VAL A 64 -5.73 8.96 -1.99
CA VAL A 64 -5.94 10.37 -2.37
C VAL A 64 -7.29 10.92 -1.86
N LEU A 65 -8.24 10.04 -1.50
CA LEU A 65 -9.57 10.43 -1.02
C LEU A 65 -9.57 11.44 0.14
N PRO A 66 -8.63 11.41 1.12
CA PRO A 66 -8.64 12.43 2.17
C PRO A 66 -8.48 13.85 1.64
N TRP A 67 -7.76 14.06 0.54
CA TRP A 67 -7.70 15.36 -0.14
C TRP A 67 -8.97 15.60 -0.97
N GLY A 68 -9.42 14.60 -1.73
CA GLY A 68 -10.61 14.73 -2.58
C GLY A 68 -11.91 15.05 -1.82
N LEU A 69 -11.99 14.70 -0.54
CA LEU A 69 -13.12 14.98 0.35
C LEU A 69 -12.89 16.20 1.26
N GLY A 70 -11.76 16.90 1.12
CA GLY A 70 -11.47 18.14 1.86
C GLY A 70 -11.00 17.96 3.30
N TYR A 71 -10.57 16.75 3.70
CA TYR A 71 -10.00 16.50 5.03
C TYR A 71 -8.54 16.95 5.15
N THR A 72 -7.85 17.11 4.03
CA THR A 72 -6.41 17.45 3.97
C THR A 72 -6.12 18.48 2.88
N THR A 73 -4.95 19.11 2.95
CA THR A 73 -4.53 20.11 1.95
C THR A 73 -4.08 19.47 0.62
N ALA A 74 -3.90 20.31 -0.40
CA ALA A 74 -3.33 19.89 -1.69
C ALA A 74 -1.92 19.29 -1.56
N ALA A 75 -1.15 19.65 -0.52
CA ALA A 75 0.17 19.08 -0.28
C ALA A 75 0.09 17.58 -0.01
N TYR A 76 -0.85 17.17 0.86
CA TYR A 76 -1.15 15.75 1.09
C TYR A 76 -1.63 15.06 -0.20
N GLY A 77 -2.50 15.73 -0.98
CA GLY A 77 -3.00 15.20 -2.26
C GLY A 77 -1.87 14.84 -3.24
N VAL A 78 -0.88 15.73 -3.40
CA VAL A 78 0.29 15.47 -4.27
C VAL A 78 1.13 14.32 -3.73
N VAL A 79 1.45 14.32 -2.43
CA VAL A 79 2.26 13.26 -1.81
C VAL A 79 1.58 11.90 -1.91
N SER A 80 0.30 11.81 -1.56
CA SER A 80 -0.48 10.57 -1.63
C SER A 80 -0.60 10.05 -3.07
N ALA A 81 -0.80 10.93 -4.06
CA ALA A 81 -0.83 10.54 -5.47
C ALA A 81 0.52 9.97 -5.94
N MET A 82 1.64 10.62 -5.61
CA MET A 82 2.99 10.12 -5.94
C MET A 82 3.26 8.77 -5.28
N LEU A 83 2.91 8.63 -4.00
CA LEU A 83 3.06 7.38 -3.26
C LEU A 83 2.24 6.25 -3.88
N GLY A 84 0.98 6.53 -4.25
CA GLY A 84 0.07 5.57 -4.89
C GLY A 84 0.56 5.14 -6.28
N LEU A 85 1.00 6.07 -7.11
CA LEU A 85 1.58 5.78 -8.43
C LEU A 85 2.84 4.90 -8.29
N GLY A 86 3.71 5.21 -7.33
CA GLY A 86 4.87 4.37 -7.03
C GLY A 86 4.45 2.96 -6.60
N PHE A 87 3.42 2.83 -5.76
CA PHE A 87 2.92 1.53 -5.31
C PHE A 87 2.42 0.68 -6.48
N VAL A 88 1.62 1.28 -7.37
CA VAL A 88 1.12 0.64 -8.60
C VAL A 88 2.27 0.23 -9.51
N TRP A 89 3.30 1.09 -9.67
CA TRP A 89 4.46 0.76 -10.49
C TRP A 89 5.25 -0.44 -9.96
N TYR A 90 5.49 -0.51 -8.65
CA TYR A 90 6.11 -1.69 -8.04
C TYR A 90 5.23 -2.95 -8.18
N ALA A 91 3.91 -2.82 -8.00
CA ALA A 91 2.97 -3.92 -8.19
C ALA A 91 2.93 -4.41 -9.65
N TRP A 92 3.04 -3.51 -10.62
CA TRP A 92 3.12 -3.86 -12.04
C TRP A 92 4.42 -4.59 -12.37
N LYS A 93 5.55 -4.17 -11.78
CA LYS A 93 6.82 -4.91 -11.88
C LYS A 93 6.73 -6.30 -11.26
N VAL A 94 5.99 -6.45 -10.16
CA VAL A 94 5.71 -7.78 -9.59
C VAL A 94 4.90 -8.60 -10.58
N LEU A 95 3.86 -8.06 -11.21
CA LEU A 95 3.06 -8.79 -12.20
C LEU A 95 3.90 -9.40 -13.33
N GLY A 96 4.91 -8.67 -13.82
CA GLY A 96 5.81 -9.09 -14.89
C GLY A 96 6.90 -10.09 -14.50
N MET A 97 6.96 -10.54 -13.24
CA MET A 97 7.94 -11.54 -12.81
C MET A 97 7.71 -12.88 -13.51
N ALA A 98 8.81 -13.53 -13.92
CA ALA A 98 8.77 -14.92 -14.33
C ALA A 98 8.54 -15.85 -13.13
N ASP A 99 7.94 -17.01 -13.36
CA ASP A 99 7.66 -17.99 -12.29
C ASP A 99 8.93 -18.67 -11.76
N ASP A 100 10.02 -18.66 -12.53
CA ASP A 100 11.32 -19.23 -12.17
C ASP A 100 12.30 -18.21 -11.55
N ASP A 101 11.88 -16.95 -11.36
CA ASP A 101 12.73 -15.91 -10.78
C ASP A 101 13.02 -16.18 -9.30
N ARG A 102 14.10 -16.92 -9.03
CA ARG A 102 14.57 -17.21 -7.66
C ARG A 102 15.00 -15.96 -6.90
N ALA A 103 15.38 -14.87 -7.57
CA ALA A 103 15.85 -13.67 -6.89
C ALA A 103 14.69 -12.89 -6.26
N MET A 104 13.48 -12.99 -6.86
CA MET A 104 12.24 -12.34 -6.44
C MET A 104 12.44 -10.84 -6.16
N LYS A 105 13.31 -10.17 -6.94
CA LYS A 105 13.72 -8.78 -6.69
C LYS A 105 12.53 -7.82 -6.68
N PRO A 106 11.56 -7.90 -7.62
CA PRO A 106 10.42 -6.98 -7.61
C PRO A 106 9.52 -7.18 -6.40
N ALA A 107 9.30 -8.42 -5.94
CA ALA A 107 8.48 -8.70 -4.76
C ALA A 107 9.12 -8.14 -3.48
N LYS A 108 10.44 -8.30 -3.32
CA LYS A 108 11.19 -7.69 -2.20
C LYS A 108 11.16 -6.16 -2.25
N ALA A 109 11.29 -5.58 -3.44
CA ALA A 109 11.22 -4.13 -3.63
C ALA A 109 9.83 -3.58 -3.30
N LEU A 110 8.75 -4.24 -3.75
CA LEU A 110 7.39 -3.89 -3.40
C LEU A 110 7.17 -4.00 -1.88
N PHE A 111 7.63 -5.08 -1.25
CA PHE A 111 7.54 -5.23 0.20
C PHE A 111 8.22 -4.06 0.92
N GLY A 112 9.47 -3.74 0.60
CA GLY A 112 10.16 -2.59 1.21
C GLY A 112 9.47 -1.25 0.95
N TYR A 113 9.06 -1.00 -0.29
CA TYR A 113 8.32 0.21 -0.65
C TYR A 113 6.97 0.30 0.06
N SER A 114 6.29 -0.82 0.30
CA SER A 114 4.99 -0.83 0.98
C SER A 114 5.08 -0.35 2.43
N LEU A 115 6.18 -0.64 3.15
CA LEU A 115 6.40 -0.08 4.49
C LEU A 115 6.61 1.43 4.40
N LEU A 116 7.45 1.88 3.46
CA LEU A 116 7.69 3.30 3.22
C LEU A 116 6.39 4.03 2.87
N TYR A 117 5.57 3.45 1.98
CA TYR A 117 4.27 3.97 1.58
C TYR A 117 3.37 4.19 2.79
N LEU A 118 3.19 3.17 3.64
CA LEU A 118 2.29 3.26 4.78
C LEU A 118 2.80 4.26 5.81
N PHE A 119 4.10 4.25 6.11
CA PHE A 119 4.71 5.23 6.98
C PHE A 119 4.53 6.65 6.44
N ALA A 120 4.87 6.89 5.18
CA ALA A 120 4.84 8.20 4.57
C ALA A 120 3.42 8.77 4.42
N ILE A 121 2.43 7.95 4.04
CA ILE A 121 1.06 8.43 3.88
C ILE A 121 0.44 8.84 5.22
N PHE A 122 0.69 8.08 6.29
CA PHE A 122 0.20 8.45 7.63
C PHE A 122 1.00 9.58 8.27
N ALA A 123 2.31 9.64 8.05
CA ALA A 123 3.13 10.78 8.48
C ALA A 123 2.69 12.07 7.78
N ALA A 124 2.46 12.03 6.47
CA ALA A 124 1.94 13.17 5.71
C ALA A 124 0.57 13.60 6.23
N TYR A 125 -0.33 12.65 6.50
CA TYR A 125 -1.65 12.94 7.09
C TYR A 125 -1.54 13.64 8.44
N LEU A 126 -0.68 13.11 9.33
CA LEU A 126 -0.45 13.68 10.65
C LEU A 126 0.10 15.10 10.55
N VAL A 127 1.15 15.32 9.75
CA VAL A 127 1.75 16.65 9.55
C VAL A 127 0.71 17.62 9.02
N ASP A 128 -0.05 17.24 8.00
CA ASP A 128 -1.10 18.08 7.42
C ASP A 128 -2.15 18.46 8.47
N SER A 129 -2.63 17.49 9.26
CA SER A 129 -3.62 17.72 10.31
C SER A 129 -3.12 18.64 11.43
N VAL A 130 -1.84 18.51 11.83
CA VAL A 130 -1.23 19.32 12.88
C VAL A 130 -1.00 20.75 12.38
N VAL A 131 -0.48 20.91 11.16
CA VAL A 131 -0.26 22.22 10.55
C VAL A 131 -1.58 22.95 10.35
N ALA A 132 -2.60 22.27 9.81
CA ALA A 132 -3.93 22.84 9.64
C ALA A 132 -4.50 23.33 10.98
N ARG A 133 -4.41 22.52 12.04
CA ARG A 133 -4.85 22.91 13.38
C ARG A 133 -4.05 24.08 13.96
N ALA A 134 -2.73 24.05 13.84
CA ALA A 134 -1.86 25.12 14.34
C ALA A 134 -2.17 26.48 13.68
N LEU A 135 -2.42 26.48 12.37
CA LEU A 135 -2.82 27.67 11.62
C LEU A 135 -4.20 28.19 12.04
N MET A 136 -5.15 27.29 12.36
CA MET A 136 -6.46 27.69 12.86
C MET A 136 -6.41 28.25 14.29
N THR A 137 -5.53 27.73 15.15
CA THR A 137 -5.39 28.20 16.54
C THR A 137 -4.50 29.44 16.69
N GLY A 138 -3.55 29.67 15.79
CA GLY A 138 -2.65 30.83 15.81
C GLY A 138 -3.22 32.09 15.15
N GLY A 139 -4.41 32.01 14.55
CA GLY A 139 -5.13 33.13 13.95
C GLY A 139 -6.26 33.70 14.81
N ALA A 140 -6.43 33.21 16.04
CA ALA A 140 -7.36 33.72 17.06
C ALA A 140 -6.59 34.48 18.15
#